data_AF-A0A7V1LUU1-F1
#
_entry.id   AF-A0A7V1LUU1-F1
#
_cell.length_a   1.000
_cell.length_b   1.000
_cell.length_c   1.000
_cell.angle_alpha   90.00
_cell.angle_beta   90.00
_cell.angle_gamma   90.00
#
_symmetry.space_group_name_H-M   'P 1'
#
loop_
_entity.id
_entity.type
_entity.pdbx_description
1 polymer ?
#
loop_
_entity_poly.entity_id
_entity_poly.type
_entity_poly.pdbx_seq_one_letter_code
_entity_poly.pdbx_strand_id
1 'polypeptide(L)'
;SGLPVFATMYGGPLEIIQDHVCGFHIDPINGKNTTETIIHFIERCKKEKSYWDKISQKAIKRVDMAYNWDLYAENLLSLSKIYGFWKYSTNIEMEEMQSYLDVLYHLLYKPRASSLLEAHNRR
;
A
#
# COMPACT_ATOMS: atom_id res chain seq x y z
N SER A 1 2.95 -5.79 17.01
CA SER A 1 3.55 -7.08 17.41
C SER A 1 5.05 -6.99 17.63
N GLY A 2 5.78 -6.06 17.00
CA GLY A 2 7.23 -5.93 17.22
C GLY A 2 8.07 -7.03 16.57
N LEU A 3 7.52 -7.74 15.59
CA LEU A 3 8.28 -8.74 14.84
C LEU A 3 9.12 -8.05 13.76
N PRO A 4 10.45 -8.24 13.71
CA PRO A 4 11.26 -7.84 12.57
C PRO A 4 10.75 -8.48 11.27
N VAL A 5 10.60 -7.68 10.21
CA VAL A 5 9.98 -8.11 8.96
C VAL A 5 10.97 -8.09 7.80
N PHE A 6 10.91 -9.13 6.98
CA PHE A 6 11.52 -9.20 5.65
C PHE A 6 10.37 -9.17 4.64
N ALA A 7 10.35 -8.17 3.77
CA ALA A 7 9.29 -8.04 2.78
C ALA A 7 9.86 -7.78 1.41
N THR A 8 9.09 -8.13 0.37
CA THR A 8 9.52 -7.91 -1.00
C THR A 8 9.85 -6.44 -1.25
N MET A 9 10.92 -6.19 -2.02
CA MET A 9 11.25 -4.84 -2.50
C MET A 9 10.29 -4.33 -3.60
N TYR A 10 9.29 -5.14 -4.00
CA TYR A 10 8.34 -4.77 -5.03
C TYR A 10 6.98 -4.38 -4.44
N GLY A 11 6.46 -3.23 -4.87
CA GLY A 11 5.14 -2.72 -4.48
C GLY A 11 5.12 -2.05 -3.11
N GLY A 12 3.97 -2.11 -2.43
CA GLY A 12 3.71 -1.40 -1.18
C GLY A 12 4.76 -1.56 -0.06
N PRO A 13 5.35 -2.76 0.18
CA PRO A 13 6.34 -2.91 1.24
C PRO A 13 7.62 -2.10 1.04
N LEU A 14 7.94 -1.69 -0.20
CA LEU A 14 9.06 -0.81 -0.51
C LEU A 14 8.91 0.56 0.18
N GLU A 15 7.69 1.08 0.25
CA GLU A 15 7.37 2.35 0.92
C GLU A 15 7.22 2.16 2.44
N ILE A 16 6.62 1.05 2.87
CA ILE A 16 6.33 0.77 4.27
C ILE A 16 7.62 0.62 5.09
N ILE A 17 8.56 -0.17 4.59
CA ILE A 17 9.81 -0.50 5.29
C ILE A 17 10.93 0.43 4.85
N GLN A 18 11.63 1.00 5.83
CA GLN A 18 12.94 1.60 5.63
C GLN A 18 14.00 0.53 5.80
N ASP A 19 14.66 0.18 4.70
CA ASP A 19 15.59 -0.94 4.65
C ASP A 19 16.72 -0.80 5.67
N HIS A 20 17.04 -1.91 6.35
CA HIS A 20 17.98 -2.01 7.48
C HIS A 20 17.70 -1.08 8.68
N VAL A 21 16.62 -0.30 8.67
CA VAL A 21 16.22 0.59 9.77
C VAL A 21 15.10 -0.04 10.58
N CYS A 22 13.95 -0.30 9.95
CA CYS A 22 12.76 -0.82 10.63
C CYS A 22 12.30 -2.17 10.07
N GLY A 23 13.08 -2.77 9.17
CA GLY A 23 12.84 -4.05 8.50
C GLY A 23 13.85 -4.24 7.38
N PHE A 24 13.63 -5.24 6.54
CA PHE A 24 14.54 -5.58 5.45
C PHE A 24 13.77 -5.79 4.16
N HIS A 25 14.31 -5.29 3.06
CA HIS A 25 13.84 -5.62 1.73
C HIS A 25 14.51 -6.90 1.22
N ILE A 26 13.71 -7.75 0.57
CA ILE A 26 14.17 -8.99 -0.06
C ILE A 26 13.68 -9.04 -1.52
N ASP A 27 14.51 -9.62 -2.38
CA ASP A 27 14.14 -9.86 -3.78
C ASP A 27 13.59 -11.29 -3.94
N PRO A 28 12.28 -11.47 -4.18
CA PRO A 28 11.69 -12.80 -4.36
C PRO A 28 12.21 -13.52 -5.61
N ILE A 29 12.77 -12.81 -6.60
CA ILE A 29 13.36 -13.39 -7.80
C ILE A 29 14.75 -13.93 -7.48
N ASN A 30 15.50 -13.25 -6.62
CA ASN A 30 16.84 -13.66 -6.20
C ASN A 30 16.83 -14.34 -4.82
N GLY A 31 16.52 -15.65 -4.82
CA GLY A 31 16.50 -16.45 -3.60
C GLY A 31 17.84 -16.53 -2.85
N LYS A 32 18.97 -16.42 -3.57
CA LYS A 32 20.31 -16.43 -2.94
C LYS A 32 20.52 -15.18 -2.09
N ASN A 33 20.26 -14.00 -2.66
CA ASN A 33 20.35 -12.74 -1.93
C ASN A 33 19.38 -12.69 -0.74
N THR A 34 18.13 -13.13 -0.93
CA THR A 34 17.15 -13.22 0.16
C THR A 34 17.66 -14.08 1.32
N THR A 35 18.23 -15.24 1.00
CA THR A 35 18.79 -16.16 2.00
C THR A 35 19.97 -15.51 2.74
N GLU A 36 20.89 -14.88 2.01
CA GLU A 36 22.04 -14.17 2.59
C GLU A 36 21.60 -13.06 3.55
N THR A 37 20.60 -12.26 3.19
CA THR A 37 20.04 -11.19 4.03
C THR A 37 19.46 -11.73 5.34
N ILE A 38 18.69 -12.82 5.26
CA ILE A 38 18.09 -13.46 6.45
C ILE A 38 19.19 -14.05 7.36
N ILE A 39 20.17 -14.75 6.78
CA ILE A 39 21.30 -15.32 7.53
C ILE A 39 22.08 -14.20 8.23
N HIS A 40 22.40 -13.12 7.52
CA HIS A 40 23.15 -11.99 8.07
C HIS A 40 22.42 -11.38 9.26
N PHE A 41 21.10 -11.22 9.18
CA PHE A 41 20.29 -10.74 10.29
C PHE A 41 20.36 -11.68 11.50
N ILE A 42 20.16 -12.98 11.31
CA ILE A 42 20.20 -13.97 12.40
C ILE A 42 21.59 -14.00 13.06
N GLU A 43 22.66 -13.98 12.26
CA GLU A 43 24.03 -13.92 12.78
C GLU A 43 24.28 -12.65 13.59
N ARG A 44 23.78 -11.52 13.13
CA ARG A 44 23.90 -10.26 13.86
C ARG A 44 23.11 -10.28 15.16
N CYS A 45 21.90 -10.85 15.19
CA CYS A 45 21.16 -11.07 16.43
C CYS A 45 21.91 -11.95 17.43
N LYS A 46 22.66 -12.95 16.97
CA LYS A 46 23.50 -13.80 17.84
C LYS A 46 24.69 -13.04 18.42
N LYS A 47 25.34 -12.17 17.62
CA LYS A 47 26.50 -11.37 18.05
C LYS A 47 26.10 -10.19 18.94
N GLU A 48 24.99 -9.52 18.61
CA GLU A 48 24.46 -8.34 19.28
C GLU A 48 23.06 -8.65 19.82
N LYS A 49 22.97 -9.03 21.10
CA LYS A 49 21.71 -9.45 21.74
C LYS A 49 20.58 -8.41 21.64
N SER A 50 20.91 -7.13 21.60
CA SER A 50 19.93 -6.03 21.49
C SER A 50 19.51 -5.71 20.05
N TYR A 51 20.11 -6.33 19.04
CA TYR A 51 19.84 -5.99 17.65
C TYR A 51 18.40 -6.29 17.24
N TRP A 52 17.85 -7.43 17.70
CA TRP A 52 16.45 -7.78 17.47
C TRP A 52 15.50 -6.70 18.02
N ASP A 53 15.71 -6.32 19.30
CA ASP A 53 14.88 -5.31 19.97
C ASP A 53 15.00 -3.94 19.30
N LYS A 54 16.19 -3.57 18.83
CA LYS A 54 16.39 -2.31 18.08
C LYS A 54 15.55 -2.26 16.81
N ILE A 55 15.55 -3.34 16.01
CA ILE A 55 14.74 -3.41 14.79
C ILE A 55 13.25 -3.46 15.13
N SER A 56 12.87 -4.27 16.14
CA SER A 56 11.51 -4.37 16.65
C SER A 56 10.91 -3.02 17.03
N GLN A 57 11.63 -2.24 17.85
CA GLN A 57 11.17 -0.92 18.31
C GLN A 57 11.08 0.09 17.16
N LYS A 58 12.02 0.05 16.22
CA LYS A 58 11.95 0.89 15.02
C LYS A 58 10.77 0.52 14.11
N ALA A 59 10.44 -0.76 13.99
CA ALA A 59 9.27 -1.23 13.25
C ALA A 59 7.95 -0.75 13.90
N ILE A 60 7.84 -0.85 15.22
CA ILE A 60 6.69 -0.32 15.97
C ILE A 60 6.56 1.20 15.74
N LYS A 61 7.67 1.93 15.93
CA LYS A 61 7.69 3.38 15.71
C LYS A 61 7.28 3.76 14.28
N ARG A 62 7.69 3.00 13.26
CA ARG A 62 7.29 3.24 11.86
C ARG A 62 5.77 3.15 11.68
N VAL A 63 5.15 2.13 12.28
CA VAL A 63 3.69 1.96 12.23
C VAL A 63 2.99 3.11 12.96
N ASP A 64 3.43 3.44 14.18
CA ASP A 64 2.83 4.51 14.98
C ASP A 64 2.91 5.87 14.30
N MET A 65 3.97 6.16 13.53
CA MET A 65 4.14 7.45 12.87
C MET A 65 3.39 7.59 11.52
N ALA A 66 3.05 6.49 10.85
CA ALA A 66 2.61 6.56 9.45
C ALA A 66 1.45 5.65 9.07
N TYR A 67 1.23 4.55 9.80
CA TYR A 67 0.30 3.48 9.42
C TYR A 67 -0.66 3.16 10.57
N ASN A 68 -1.37 4.18 11.06
CA ASN A 68 -2.39 4.03 12.10
C ASN A 68 -3.74 4.65 11.68
N TRP A 69 -4.81 4.23 12.34
CA TRP A 69 -6.17 4.63 12.01
C TRP A 69 -6.51 6.06 12.40
N ASP A 70 -5.87 6.61 13.43
CA ASP A 70 -6.12 7.98 13.88
C ASP A 70 -5.65 8.99 12.83
N LEU A 71 -4.40 8.85 12.34
CA LEU A 71 -3.86 9.63 11.23
C LEU A 71 -4.68 9.42 9.95
N TYR A 72 -5.11 8.19 9.69
CA TYR A 72 -5.95 7.92 8.53
C TYR A 72 -7.28 8.68 8.61
N ALA A 73 -7.98 8.62 9.75
CA ALA A 73 -9.26 9.29 9.94
C ALA A 73 -9.11 10.82 9.84
N GLU A 74 -8.06 11.39 10.44
CA GLU A 74 -7.77 12.82 10.37
C GLU A 74 -7.53 13.29 8.94
N ASN A 75 -6.70 12.56 8.18
CA ASN A 75 -6.43 12.85 6.77
C ASN A 75 -7.68 12.70 5.92
N LEU A 76 -8.46 11.64 6.10
CA LEU A 76 -9.69 11.40 5.35
C LEU A 76 -10.71 12.51 5.57
N LEU A 77 -10.93 12.93 6.82
CA LEU A 77 -11.85 14.02 7.14
C LEU A 77 -11.38 15.35 6.56
N SER A 78 -10.08 15.63 6.62
CA SER A 78 -9.49 16.84 6.05
C SER A 78 -9.67 16.89 4.53
N LEU A 79 -9.31 15.81 3.84
CA LEU A 79 -9.49 15.68 2.39
C LEU A 79 -10.97 15.77 2.00
N SER A 80 -11.88 15.14 2.77
CA SER A 80 -13.32 15.19 2.49
C SER A 80 -13.88 16.62 2.55
N LYS A 81 -13.44 17.43 3.52
CA LYS A 81 -13.82 18.84 3.62
C LYS A 81 -13.26 19.67 2.46
N ILE A 82 -11.97 19.49 2.16
CA ILE A 82 -11.30 20.22 1.08
C ILE A 82 -11.94 19.88 -0.27
N TYR A 83 -12.00 18.61 -0.64
CA TYR A 83 -12.59 18.18 -1.91
C TYR A 83 -14.09 18.46 -1.99
N GLY A 84 -14.81 18.41 -0.86
CA GLY A 84 -16.21 18.85 -0.81
C GLY A 84 -16.38 20.31 -1.20
N PHE A 85 -15.52 21.20 -0.68
CA PHE A 85 -15.52 22.61 -1.04
C PHE A 85 -15.11 22.85 -2.51
N TRP A 86 -14.06 22.16 -2.98
CA TRP A 86 -13.63 22.26 -4.37
C TRP A 86 -14.72 21.82 -5.33
N LYS A 87 -15.38 20.69 -5.07
CA LYS A 87 -16.49 20.19 -5.88
C LYS A 87 -17.60 21.21 -6.03
N TYR A 88 -17.94 21.94 -4.96
CA TYR A 88 -18.93 23.01 -5.04
C TYR A 88 -18.45 24.19 -5.90
N SER A 89 -17.17 24.56 -5.77
CA SER A 89 -16.60 25.73 -6.42
C SER A 89 -16.30 25.52 -7.92
N THR A 90 -15.99 24.30 -8.36
CA THR A 90 -15.55 23.99 -9.74
C THR A 90 -16.58 23.19 -10.54
N ASN A 91 -17.85 23.18 -10.12
CA ASN A 91 -18.86 22.25 -10.64
C ASN A 91 -19.11 22.37 -12.16
N ILE A 92 -19.03 23.58 -12.72
CA ILE A 92 -19.27 23.85 -14.15
C ILE A 92 -18.14 23.30 -15.03
N GLU A 93 -16.89 23.28 -14.55
CA GLU A 93 -15.73 22.82 -15.32
C GLU A 93 -15.64 21.29 -15.44
N MET A 94 -16.41 20.55 -14.63
CA MET A 94 -16.38 19.08 -14.58
C MET A 94 -17.45 18.41 -15.46
N GLU A 95 -18.42 19.14 -16.01
CA GLU A 95 -19.56 18.58 -16.77
C GLU A 95 -19.13 17.87 -18.06
N GLU A 96 -18.15 18.42 -18.79
CA GLU A 96 -17.63 17.80 -20.01
C GLU A 96 -16.93 16.46 -19.71
N MET A 97 -16.15 16.42 -18.62
CA MET A 97 -15.48 15.20 -18.16
C MET A 97 -16.50 14.15 -17.72
N GLN A 98 -17.56 14.54 -17.02
CA GLN A 98 -18.64 13.63 -16.62
C GLN A 98 -19.33 13.02 -17.86
N SER A 99 -19.65 13.85 -18.86
CA SER A 99 -20.24 13.38 -20.11
C SER A 99 -19.35 12.37 -20.83
N TYR A 100 -18.03 12.60 -20.83
CA TYR A 100 -17.07 11.65 -21.40
C TYR A 100 -17.01 10.31 -20.63
N LEU A 101 -17.04 10.36 -19.29
CA LEU A 101 -17.09 9.17 -18.45
C LEU A 101 -18.39 8.38 -18.65
N ASP A 102 -19.52 9.05 -18.86
CA ASP A 102 -20.81 8.41 -19.16
C ASP A 102 -20.76 7.63 -20.47
N VAL A 103 -20.16 8.22 -21.51
CA VAL A 103 -19.94 7.53 -22.80
C VAL A 103 -19.09 6.27 -22.59
N LEU A 104 -17.98 6.35 -21.84
CA LEU A 104 -17.15 5.19 -21.53
C LEU A 104 -17.91 4.12 -20.73
N TYR A 105 -18.68 4.52 -19.73
CA TYR A 105 -19.46 3.58 -18.92
C TYR A 105 -20.50 2.85 -19.78
N HIS A 106 -21.29 3.57 -20.56
CA HIS A 106 -22.41 3.02 -21.30
C HIS A 106 -21.99 2.23 -22.55
N LEU A 107 -20.94 2.65 -23.25
CA LEU A 107 -20.53 2.02 -24.50
C LEU A 107 -19.45 0.95 -24.32
N LEU A 108 -18.61 1.06 -23.28
CA LEU A 108 -17.50 0.12 -23.07
C LEU A 108 -17.74 -0.79 -21.86
N TYR A 109 -17.89 -0.22 -20.67
CA TYR A 109 -17.91 -1.00 -19.43
C TYR A 109 -19.17 -1.86 -19.31
N LYS A 110 -20.35 -1.24 -19.39
CA LYS A 110 -21.64 -1.91 -19.19
C LYS A 110 -21.86 -3.08 -20.15
N PRO A 111 -21.63 -2.96 -21.47
CA PRO A 111 -21.82 -4.08 -22.39
C PRO A 111 -20.85 -5.24 -22.14
N ARG A 112 -19.59 -4.94 -21.80
CA ARG A 112 -18.59 -5.98 -21.48
C ARG A 112 -18.95 -6.74 -20.21
N ALA A 113 -19.38 -6.03 -19.17
CA ALA A 113 -19.84 -6.65 -17.93
C ALA A 113 -21.05 -7.57 -18.17
N SER A 114 -22.04 -7.13 -18.96
CA SER A 114 -23.20 -7.96 -19.32
C SER A 114 -22.80 -9.22 -20.09
N SER A 115 -21.92 -9.09 -21.09
CA SER A 115 -21.44 -10.23 -21.87
C SER A 115 -20.73 -11.28 -21.00
N LEU A 116 -19.89 -10.83 -20.05
CA LEU A 116 -19.24 -11.72 -19.08
C LEU A 116 -20.26 -12.43 -18.17
N LEU A 117 -21.29 -11.71 -17.70
CA LEU A 117 -22.35 -12.28 -16.88
C LEU A 117 -23.17 -13.33 -17.65
N GLU A 118 -23.53 -13.05 -18.90
CA GLU A 118 -24.23 -14.02 -19.76
C GLU A 118 -23.37 -15.25 -20.07
N ALA A 119 -22.07 -15.08 -20.24
CA ALA A 119 -21.14 -16.19 -20.43
C ALA A 119 -21.00 -17.05 -19.17
N HIS A 120 -21.01 -16.44 -17.98
CA HIS A 120 -21.04 -17.14 -16.70
C HIS A 120 -22.33 -17.95 -16.52
N ASN A 121 -23.49 -17.34 -16.76
CA ASN A 121 -24.80 -17.98 -16.57
C ASN A 121 -25.10 -19.12 -17.55
N ARG A 122 -24.34 -19.22 -18.66
CA ARG A 122 -24.43 -20.31 -19.64
C ARG A 122 -23.56 -21.52 -19.33
N ARG A 123 -22.67 -21.44 -18.33
CA ARG A 123 -21.85 -22.55 -17.83
C ARG A 123 -22.58 -23.29 -16.73
#